data_AF-A0A2U8FQ96-F1
#
_entry.id   AF-A0A2U8FQ96-F1
#
_cell.length_a   1.000
_cell.length_b   1.000
_cell.length_c   1.000
_cell.angle_alpha   90.00
_cell.angle_beta   90.00
_cell.angle_gamma   90.00
#
_symmetry.space_group_name_H-M   'P 1'
#
loop_
_entity.id
_entity.type
_entity.pdbx_description
1 polymer ?
#
loop_
_entity_poly.entity_id
_entity_poly.type
_entity_poly.pdbx_seq_one_letter_code
_entity_poly.pdbx_strand_id
1 'polypeptide(L)'
;MGPLDALIHLVNFFLPALGMALLAPTLARLAFWKTLRGQWWTQARGVALVGAGVLLAGLLLTGRDGAMVTYGGLVLSSALVIWWTGLR
;
A
#
# COMPACT_ATOMS: atom_id res chain seq x y z
N MET A 1 21.72 13.66 7.83
CA MET A 1 20.95 12.62 8.52
C MET A 1 21.95 11.70 9.19
N GLY A 2 21.89 11.53 10.51
CA GLY A 2 22.62 10.45 11.17
C GLY A 2 22.11 9.08 10.70
N PRO A 3 22.81 7.98 11.01
CA PRO A 3 22.37 6.63 10.63
C PRO A 3 20.97 6.28 11.17
N LEU A 4 20.64 6.77 12.38
CA LEU A 4 19.31 6.60 12.96
C LEU A 4 18.23 7.38 12.19
N ASP A 5 18.52 8.62 11.78
CA ASP A 5 17.59 9.45 11.00
C ASP A 5 17.28 8.81 9.65
N ALA A 6 18.28 8.20 9.01
CA ALA A 6 18.10 7.50 7.74
C ALA A 6 17.17 6.29 7.90
N LEU A 7 17.31 5.54 9.00
CA LEU A 7 16.42 4.42 9.31
C LEU A 7 14.98 4.91 9.57
N ILE A 8 14.81 5.96 10.36
CA ILE A 8 13.49 6.56 10.64
C ILE A 8 12.84 7.05 9.34
N HIS A 9 13.61 7.71 8.48
CA HIS A 9 13.11 8.18 7.18
C HIS A 9 12.67 7.02 6.29
N LEU A 10 13.44 5.94 6.22
CA LEU A 10 13.09 4.75 5.44
C LEU A 10 11.79 4.12 5.93
N VAL A 11 11.62 4.00 7.25
CA VAL A 11 10.38 3.47 7.84
C VAL A 11 9.20 4.39 7.53
N ASN A 12 9.37 5.70 7.69
CA ASN A 12 8.32 6.68 7.38
C ASN A 12 7.92 6.67 5.90
N PHE A 13 8.88 6.47 5.00
CA PHE A 13 8.63 6.37 3.57
C PHE A 13 7.71 5.19 3.25
N PHE A 14 7.92 4.02 3.85
CA PHE A 14 7.09 2.83 3.60
C PHE A 14 5.81 2.77 4.45
N LEU A 15 5.68 3.63 5.45
CA LEU A 15 4.54 3.64 6.37
C LEU A 15 3.18 3.76 5.65
N PRO A 16 2.99 4.59 4.61
CA PRO A 16 1.75 4.64 3.85
C PRO A 16 1.40 3.31 3.18
N ALA A 17 2.39 2.60 2.61
CA ALA A 17 2.14 1.30 1.97
C ALA A 17 1.75 0.22 3.00
N LEU A 18 2.42 0.20 4.16
CA LEU A 18 2.07 -0.70 5.26
C LEU A 18 0.70 -0.37 5.85
N GLY A 19 0.39 0.91 6.02
CA GLY A 19 -0.93 1.38 6.47
C GLY A 19 -2.03 0.93 5.52
N MET A 20 -1.85 1.13 4.21
CA MET A 20 -2.80 0.66 3.20
C MET A 20 -2.93 -0.86 3.16
N ALA A 21 -1.83 -1.59 3.36
CA ALA A 21 -1.84 -3.05 3.41
C ALA A 21 -2.68 -3.63 4.55
N LEU A 22 -2.78 -2.92 5.67
CA LEU A 22 -3.63 -3.32 6.79
C LEU A 22 -5.05 -2.79 6.65
N LEU A 23 -5.20 -1.50 6.31
CA LEU A 23 -6.49 -0.82 6.30
C LEU A 23 -7.36 -1.25 5.12
N ALA A 24 -6.83 -1.24 3.90
CA ALA A 24 -7.65 -1.47 2.71
C ALA A 24 -8.27 -2.89 2.67
N PRO A 25 -7.52 -3.98 2.89
CA PRO A 25 -8.10 -5.32 2.95
C PRO A 25 -9.08 -5.51 4.12
N THR A 26 -8.82 -4.86 5.25
CA THR A 26 -9.71 -4.93 6.43
C THR A 26 -11.03 -4.25 6.15
N LEU A 27 -11.01 -3.04 5.62
CA LEU A 27 -12.22 -2.29 5.25
C LEU A 27 -12.99 -2.97 4.12
N ALA A 28 -12.29 -3.48 3.10
CA ALA A 28 -12.91 -4.26 2.03
C ALA A 28 -13.62 -5.51 2.58
N ARG A 29 -13.03 -6.19 3.57
CA ARG A 29 -13.66 -7.34 4.22
C ARG A 29 -14.89 -6.96 5.03
N LEU A 30 -14.94 -5.78 5.64
CA LEU A 30 -16.15 -5.30 6.31
C LEU A 30 -17.30 -5.08 5.31
N ALA A 31 -16.98 -4.59 4.09
CA ALA A 31 -17.97 -4.40 3.03
C ALA A 31 -18.38 -5.71 2.33
N PHE A 32 -17.43 -6.64 2.12
CA PHE A 32 -17.60 -7.85 1.30
C PHE A 32 -17.25 -9.13 2.07
N TRP A 33 -17.72 -9.25 3.31
CA TRP A 33 -17.33 -10.30 4.25
C TRP A 33 -17.43 -11.72 3.68
N LYS A 34 -18.52 -12.03 2.98
CA LYS A 34 -18.77 -13.36 2.42
C LYS A 34 -17.77 -13.71 1.31
N THR A 35 -17.46 -12.75 0.44
CA THR A 35 -16.62 -12.95 -0.74
C THR A 35 -15.12 -12.97 -0.39
N LEU A 36 -14.71 -12.18 0.61
CA LEU A 36 -13.29 -11.98 0.96
C LEU A 36 -12.80 -12.84 2.13
N ARG A 37 -13.57 -13.85 2.54
CA ARG A 37 -13.19 -14.71 3.67
C ARG A 37 -11.91 -15.49 3.33
N GLY A 38 -10.89 -15.35 4.17
CA GLY A 38 -9.60 -16.04 4.03
C GLY A 38 -8.57 -15.34 3.14
N GLN A 39 -8.95 -14.28 2.41
CA GLN A 39 -8.05 -13.61 1.45
C GLN A 39 -7.21 -12.49 2.05
N TRP A 40 -7.45 -12.13 3.32
CA TRP A 40 -6.86 -10.94 3.95
C TRP A 40 -5.33 -10.93 3.90
N TRP A 41 -4.67 -12.06 4.16
CA TRP A 41 -3.21 -12.12 4.18
C TRP A 41 -2.59 -11.99 2.80
N THR A 42 -3.23 -12.61 1.80
CA THR A 42 -2.84 -12.47 0.39
C THR A 42 -2.99 -11.03 -0.07
N GLN A 43 -4.11 -10.39 0.30
CA GLN A 43 -4.37 -8.99 0.00
C GLN A 43 -3.39 -8.04 0.68
N ALA A 44 -3.16 -8.19 1.98
CA ALA A 44 -2.22 -7.37 2.74
C ALA A 44 -0.80 -7.45 2.17
N ARG A 45 -0.31 -8.66 1.88
CA ARG A 45 1.00 -8.85 1.24
C ARG A 45 1.08 -8.20 -0.14
N GLY A 46 0.04 -8.39 -0.96
CA GLY A 46 -0.02 -7.80 -2.30
C GLY A 46 -0.03 -6.27 -2.25
N VAL A 47 -0.84 -5.68 -1.38
CA VAL A 47 -0.92 -4.22 -1.23
C VAL A 47 0.39 -3.65 -0.69
N ALA A 48 1.05 -4.31 0.27
CA ALA A 48 2.34 -3.87 0.78
C ALA A 48 3.42 -3.86 -0.31
N LEU A 49 3.54 -4.95 -1.08
CA LEU A 49 4.57 -5.09 -2.13
C LEU A 49 4.33 -4.12 -3.29
N VAL A 50 3.10 -4.08 -3.81
CA VAL A 50 2.76 -3.19 -4.92
C VAL A 50 2.83 -1.73 -4.47
N GLY A 51 2.34 -1.41 -3.27
CA GLY A 51 2.39 -0.07 -2.72
C GLY A 51 3.80 0.45 -2.49
N ALA A 52 4.71 -0.40 -1.99
CA ALA A 52 6.14 -0.08 -1.88
C ALA A 52 6.73 0.23 -3.27
N GLY A 53 6.37 -0.56 -4.29
CA GLY A 53 6.77 -0.31 -5.68
C GLY A 53 6.26 1.04 -6.21
N VAL A 54 5.00 1.40 -5.91
CA VAL A 54 4.41 2.69 -6.31
C VAL A 54 5.12 3.86 -5.63
N LEU A 55 5.43 3.76 -4.34
CA LEU A 55 6.15 4.80 -3.62
C LEU A 55 7.55 5.02 -4.21
N LEU A 56 8.29 3.93 -4.48
CA LEU A 56 9.60 4.00 -5.13
C LEU A 56 9.50 4.61 -6.53
N ALA A 57 8.54 4.17 -7.35
CA ALA A 57 8.33 4.73 -8.68
C ALA A 57 7.97 6.23 -8.62
N GLY A 58 7.09 6.62 -7.70
CA GLY A 58 6.72 8.01 -7.49
C GLY A 58 7.90 8.87 -7.04
N LEU A 59 8.76 8.36 -6.16
CA LEU A 59 9.98 9.04 -5.73
C LEU A 59 10.95 9.22 -6.91
N LEU A 60 11.15 8.17 -7.73
CA LEU A 60 12.03 8.23 -8.90
C LEU A 60 11.52 9.19 -9.98
N LEU A 61 10.21 9.25 -10.20
CA LEU A 61 9.60 10.07 -11.24
C LEU A 61 9.44 11.54 -10.83
N THR A 62 9.06 11.79 -9.58
CA THR A 62 8.76 13.16 -9.10
C THR A 62 9.94 13.80 -8.38
N GLY A 63 10.93 13.01 -7.96
CA GLY A 63 12.06 13.46 -7.14
C GLY A 63 11.66 13.94 -5.75
N ARG A 64 10.39 13.74 -5.34
CA ARG A 64 9.84 14.23 -4.08
C ARG A 64 9.13 13.10 -3.36
N ASP A 65 9.50 12.92 -2.10
CA ASP A 65 8.72 12.11 -1.18
C ASP A 65 7.38 12.80 -0.87
N GLY A 66 6.31 12.03 -0.75
CA GLY A 66 4.98 12.55 -0.39
C GLY A 66 4.22 13.29 -1.48
N ALA A 67 4.57 13.12 -2.76
CA ALA A 67 3.76 13.67 -3.86
C ALA A 67 2.35 13.06 -3.87
N MET A 68 1.30 13.90 -3.92
CA MET A 68 -0.10 13.45 -3.88
C MET A 68 -0.46 12.51 -5.04
N VAL A 69 0.18 12.66 -6.21
CA VAL A 69 0.02 11.74 -7.35
C VAL A 69 0.46 10.32 -6.98
N THR A 70 1.56 10.18 -6.24
CA THR A 70 2.06 8.88 -5.76
C THR A 70 1.06 8.24 -4.79
N TYR A 71 0.45 9.04 -3.90
CA TYR A 71 -0.60 8.53 -3.00
C TYR A 71 -1.88 8.16 -3.75
N GLY A 72 -2.26 8.91 -4.78
CA GLY A 72 -3.34 8.51 -5.69
C GLY A 72 -3.05 7.15 -6.34
N GLY A 73 -1.83 6.97 -6.84
CA GLY A 73 -1.36 5.68 -7.36
C GLY A 73 -1.42 4.56 -6.32
N LEU A 74 -1.01 4.84 -5.08
CA LEU A 74 -1.01 3.88 -3.98
C LEU A 74 -2.43 3.41 -3.65
N VAL A 75 -3.41 4.32 -3.62
CA VAL A 75 -4.82 3.98 -3.40
C VAL A 75 -5.36 3.12 -4.53
N LEU A 76 -5.11 3.52 -5.79
CA LEU A 76 -5.57 2.77 -6.97
C LEU A 76 -4.96 1.37 -7.02
N SER A 77 -3.65 1.25 -6.79
CA SER A 77 -2.97 -0.04 -6.79
C SER A 77 -3.47 -0.95 -5.67
N SER A 78 -3.75 -0.38 -4.49
CA SER A 78 -4.33 -1.14 -3.37
C SER A 78 -5.71 -1.70 -3.72
N ALA A 79 -6.57 -0.88 -4.33
CA ALA A 79 -7.89 -1.30 -4.77
C ALA A 79 -7.81 -2.41 -5.85
N LEU A 80 -6.89 -2.29 -6.81
CA LEU A 80 -6.69 -3.29 -7.87
C LEU A 80 -6.23 -4.64 -7.31
N VAL A 81 -5.32 -4.65 -6.34
CA VAL A 81 -4.89 -5.89 -5.67
C VAL A 81 -6.06 -6.59 -4.99
N ILE A 82 -6.89 -5.84 -4.24
CA ILE A 82 -8.05 -6.39 -3.55
C ILE A 82 -9.07 -6.94 -4.55
N TRP A 83 -9.34 -6.18 -5.62
CA TRP A 83 -10.24 -6.63 -6.69
C TRP A 83 -9.74 -7.95 -7.28
N TRP A 84 -8.50 -7.99 -7.78
CA TRP A 84 -7.96 -9.14 -8.51
C TRP A 84 -7.94 -10.42 -7.67
N THR A 85 -7.76 -10.30 -6.35
CA THR A 85 -7.61 -11.43 -5.44
C THR A 85 -8.92 -11.93 -4.84
N GLY A 86 -10.04 -11.20 -4.98
CA GLY A 86 -11.29 -11.65 -4.35
C GLY A 86 -12.61 -11.01 -4.80
N LEU A 87 -12.63 -10.04 -5.72
CA LEU A 87 -13.88 -9.40 -6.22
C LEU A 87 -14.06 -9.49 -7.75
N ARG A 88 -13.21 -10.25 -8.45
CA ARG A 88 -13.43 -10.64 -9.84
C ARG A 88 -14.36 -11.85 -9.91
#